data_AF-A0A6F9XQS9-F1
#
_entry.id   AF-A0A6F9XQS9-F1
#
_cell.length_a   1.000
_cell.length_b   1.000
_cell.length_c   1.000
_cell.angle_alpha   90.00
_cell.angle_beta   90.00
_cell.angle_gamma   90.00
#
_symmetry.space_group_name_H-M   'P 1'
#
loop_
_entity.id
_entity.type
_entity.pdbx_description
1 polymer ?
#
loop_
_entity_poly.entity_id
_entity_poly.type
_entity_poly.pdbx_seq_one_letter_code
_entity_poly.pdbx_strand_id
1 'polypeptide(L)'
;MKKNWLQILNQGSILFVCLVIVDCLRGILLIKGNGNIETLLGIKLSLIKTANQSSFNLSGTWTIVIYYGLCLGLVWLVTTIKSPKRG
;
A
#
# COMPACT_ATOMS: atom_id res chain seq x y z
N MET A 1 21.66 -5.07 -18.80
CA MET A 1 21.29 -4.27 -17.60
C MET A 1 19.79 -4.13 -17.33
N LYS A 2 18.86 -4.43 -18.26
CA LYS A 2 17.39 -4.35 -18.03
C LYS A 2 16.84 -5.28 -16.93
N LYS A 3 17.44 -6.47 -16.72
CA LYS A 3 16.94 -7.46 -15.73
C LYS A 3 17.08 -6.99 -14.28
N ASN A 4 18.15 -6.27 -13.93
CA ASN A 4 18.35 -5.76 -12.56
C ASN A 4 17.34 -4.69 -12.18
N TRP A 5 16.97 -3.79 -13.11
CA TRP A 5 16.02 -2.72 -12.81
C TRP A 5 14.60 -3.24 -12.50
N LEU A 6 14.15 -4.25 -13.24
CA LEU A 6 12.84 -4.87 -12.99
C LEU A 6 12.81 -5.61 -11.65
N GLN A 7 13.92 -6.28 -11.29
CA GLN A 7 14.06 -6.95 -9.99
C GLN A 7 14.08 -5.95 -8.83
N ILE A 8 14.83 -4.85 -8.95
CA ILE A 8 14.86 -3.77 -7.94
C ILE A 8 13.47 -3.15 -7.77
N LEU A 9 12.74 -2.92 -8.89
CA LEU A 9 11.37 -2.42 -8.81
C LEU A 9 10.47 -3.40 -8.06
N ASN A 10 10.55 -4.69 -8.39
CA ASN A 10 9.72 -5.71 -7.75
C ASN A 10 10.02 -5.85 -6.26
N GLN A 11 11.30 -5.82 -5.87
CA GLN A 11 11.72 -5.84 -4.48
C GLN A 11 11.26 -4.58 -3.73
N GLY A 12 11.36 -3.40 -4.36
CA GLY A 12 10.86 -2.15 -3.81
C GLY A 12 9.35 -2.16 -3.60
N SER A 13 8.58 -2.70 -4.56
CA SER A 13 7.13 -2.86 -4.46
C SER A 13 6.73 -3.78 -3.32
N ILE A 14 7.42 -4.91 -3.16
CA ILE A 14 7.18 -5.85 -2.05
C ILE A 14 7.44 -5.16 -0.71
N LEU A 15 8.57 -4.46 -0.58
CA LEU A 15 8.90 -3.68 0.62
C LEU A 15 7.84 -2.62 0.93
N PHE A 16 7.36 -1.89 -0.07
CA PHE A 16 6.30 -0.90 0.12
C PHE A 16 5.00 -1.53 0.62
N VAL A 17 4.57 -2.64 0.01
CA VAL A 17 3.38 -3.38 0.46
C VAL A 17 3.55 -3.87 1.90
N CYS A 18 4.73 -4.40 2.25
CA CYS A 18 5.03 -4.80 3.62
C CYS A 18 4.93 -3.63 4.61
N LEU A 19 5.45 -2.45 4.24
CA LEU A 19 5.34 -1.24 5.08
C LEU A 19 3.87 -0.82 5.27
N VAL A 20 3.05 -0.86 4.23
CA VAL A 20 1.61 -0.57 4.32
C VAL A 20 0.90 -1.55 5.25
N ILE A 21 1.20 -2.85 5.14
CA ILE A 21 0.62 -3.87 6.02
C ILE A 21 1.04 -3.65 7.48
N VAL A 22 2.32 -3.37 7.73
CA VAL A 22 2.83 -3.11 9.09
C VAL A 22 2.21 -1.86 9.69
N ASP A 23 2.05 -0.79 8.92
CA ASP A 23 1.41 0.46 9.38
C ASP A 23 -0.07 0.23 9.72
N CYS A 24 -0.80 -0.53 8.89
CA CYS A 24 -2.17 -0.94 9.18
C CYS A 24 -2.27 -1.84 10.43
N LEU A 25 -1.39 -2.84 10.58
CA LEU A 25 -1.36 -3.72 11.76
C LEU A 25 -1.05 -2.93 13.03
N ARG A 26 -0.10 -2.00 12.96
CA ARG A 26 0.20 -1.09 14.07
C ARG A 26 -1.02 -0.26 14.43
N GLY A 27 -1.73 0.26 13.43
CA GLY A 27 -2.95 1.04 13.68
C GLY A 27 -4.07 0.22 14.31
N ILE A 28 -4.24 -1.03 13.88
CA ILE A 28 -5.17 -1.98 14.49
C ILE A 28 -4.81 -2.26 15.96
N LEU A 29 -3.53 -2.49 16.26
CA LEU A 29 -3.05 -2.73 17.63
C LEU A 29 -3.22 -1.51 18.55
N LEU A 30 -3.15 -0.30 18.00
CA LEU A 30 -3.34 0.95 18.74
C LEU A 30 -4.82 1.27 19.01
N ILE A 31 -5.74 0.71 18.23
CA ILE A 31 -7.19 0.86 18.50
C ILE A 31 -7.59 0.02 19.72
N LYS A 32 -7.63 0.67 20.89
CA LYS A 32 -8.27 0.11 22.09
C LYS A 32 -9.76 0.46 22.09
N GLY A 33 -10.60 -0.43 21.58
CA GLY A 33 -12.07 -0.30 21.63
C GLY A 33 -12.68 0.39 20.41
N ASN A 34 -13.88 0.93 20.54
CA ASN A 34 -14.57 1.62 19.44
C ASN A 34 -13.89 2.96 19.18
N GLY A 35 -13.28 3.15 18.01
CA GLY A 35 -12.47 4.34 17.76
C GLY A 35 -11.94 4.43 16.34
N ASN A 36 -11.57 5.65 15.97
CA ASN A 36 -10.95 5.97 14.69
C ASN A 36 -9.50 6.36 14.93
N ILE A 37 -8.58 5.81 14.14
CA ILE A 37 -7.20 6.29 14.07
C ILE A 37 -6.85 6.56 12.63
N GLU A 38 -5.93 7.49 12.45
CA GLU A 38 -5.26 7.70 11.18
C GLU A 38 -3.84 7.16 11.36
N THR A 39 -3.46 6.22 10.49
CA THR A 39 -2.12 5.63 10.49
C THR A 39 -1.11 6.62 9.94
N LEU A 40 0.18 6.29 10.04
CA LEU A 40 1.26 7.18 9.62
C LEU A 40 1.25 7.42 8.11
N LEU A 41 0.70 6.47 7.35
CA LEU A 41 0.48 6.56 5.90
C LEU A 41 -0.84 7.22 5.51
N GLY A 42 -1.58 7.78 6.48
CA GLY A 42 -2.85 8.49 6.26
C GLY A 42 -4.05 7.58 6.01
N ILE A 43 -3.94 6.28 6.33
CA ILE A 43 -5.03 5.31 6.22
C ILE A 43 -5.88 5.44 7.48
N LYS A 44 -7.19 5.63 7.34
CA LYS A 44 -8.10 5.78 8.47
C LYS A 44 -8.72 4.44 8.84
N LEU A 45 -8.29 3.89 9.97
CA LEU A 45 -8.85 2.68 10.54
C LEU A 45 -9.96 3.04 11.51
N SER A 46 -11.16 2.50 11.28
CA SER A 46 -12.28 2.57 12.21
C SER A 46 -12.59 1.16 12.69
N LEU A 47 -12.48 0.91 14.00
CA LEU A 47 -12.97 -0.33 14.59
C LEU A 47 -14.38 -0.10 15.13
N ILE A 48 -15.33 -0.88 14.60
CA ILE A 48 -16.68 -0.95 15.15
C ILE A 48 -16.77 -2.25 15.94
N LYS A 49 -16.87 -2.12 17.26
CA LYS A 49 -17.01 -3.28 18.17
C LYS A 49 -18.41 -3.29 18.76
N THR A 50 -19.27 -4.18 18.26
CA THR A 50 -20.57 -4.49 18.86
C THR A 50 -20.47 -5.75 19.72
N ALA A 51 -21.48 -5.99 20.56
CA ALA A 51 -21.48 -7.09 21.55
C ALA A 51 -21.28 -8.50 20.95
N ASN A 52 -21.62 -8.70 19.67
CA ASN A 52 -21.48 -9.99 18.98
C ASN A 52 -20.43 -10.00 17.86
N GLN A 53 -19.95 -8.85 17.40
CA GLN A 53 -19.05 -8.77 16.23
C GLN A 53 -18.07 -7.60 16.33
N SER A 54 -16.85 -7.84 15.85
CA SER A 54 -15.87 -6.79 15.57
C SER A 54 -15.72 -6.66 14.05
N SER A 55 -16.04 -5.49 13.50
CA SER A 55 -15.76 -5.16 12.11
C SER A 55 -14.70 -4.06 12.03
N PHE A 56 -13.76 -4.23 11.11
CA PHE A 56 -12.80 -3.20 10.75
C PHE A 56 -13.29 -2.51 9.49
N ASN A 57 -13.55 -1.21 9.59
CA ASN A 57 -13.81 -0.38 8.44
C ASN A 57 -12.54 0.40 8.10
N LEU A 58 -11.95 0.07 6.96
CA LEU A 58 -10.82 0.79 6.38
C LEU A 58 -11.38 1.92 5.52
N SER A 59 -11.16 3.16 5.95
CA SER A 59 -11.58 4.38 5.26
C SER A 59 -10.40 5.35 5.14
N GLY A 60 -10.58 6.53 4.56
CA GLY A 60 -9.54 7.55 4.50
C GLY A 60 -8.75 7.59 3.20
N THR A 61 -7.76 8.47 3.19
CA THR A 61 -7.01 8.86 2.00
C THR A 61 -5.94 7.82 1.68
N TRP A 62 -6.26 6.90 0.77
CA TRP A 62 -5.31 5.94 0.16
C TRP A 62 -4.27 6.61 -0.76
N THR A 63 -4.07 7.91 -0.58
CA THR A 63 -3.31 8.81 -1.44
C THR A 63 -1.89 8.31 -1.67
N ILE A 64 -1.22 7.79 -0.63
CA ILE A 64 0.15 7.30 -0.77
C ILE A 64 0.23 5.99 -1.57
N VAL A 65 -0.77 5.13 -1.43
CA VAL A 65 -0.88 3.89 -2.23
C VAL A 65 -1.18 4.23 -3.68
N ILE A 66 -2.06 5.21 -3.93
CA ILE A 66 -2.41 5.69 -5.27
C ILE A 66 -1.19 6.33 -5.95
N TYR A 67 -0.47 7.23 -5.27
CA TYR A 67 0.73 7.86 -5.82
C TYR A 67 1.81 6.83 -6.12
N TYR A 68 2.04 5.88 -5.21
CA TYR A 68 3.01 4.82 -5.43
C TYR A 68 2.63 3.93 -6.63
N GLY A 69 1.35 3.54 -6.74
CA GLY A 69 0.83 2.79 -7.88
C GLY A 69 0.98 3.53 -9.21
N LEU A 70 0.70 4.84 -9.24
CA LEU A 70 0.92 5.70 -10.40
C LEU A 70 2.40 5.75 -10.80
N CYS A 71 3.31 5.93 -9.83
CA CYS A 71 4.75 5.92 -10.09
C CYS A 71 5.21 4.58 -10.67
N LEU A 72 4.76 3.46 -10.13
CA LEU A 72 5.08 2.13 -10.66
C LEU A 72 4.52 1.93 -12.07
N GLY A 73 3.28 2.34 -12.32
CA GLY A 73 2.65 2.27 -13.64
C GLY A 73 3.41 3.08 -14.68
N LEU A 74 3.85 4.30 -14.34
CA LEU A 74 4.67 5.14 -15.20
C LEU A 74 6.04 4.51 -15.48
N VAL A 75 6.72 3.99 -14.46
CA VAL A 75 8.01 3.31 -14.66
C VAL A 75 7.84 2.09 -15.56
N TRP A 76 6.81 1.27 -15.33
CA TRP A 76 6.52 0.12 -16.18
C TRP A 76 6.27 0.55 -17.63
N LEU A 77 5.43 1.56 -17.83
CA LEU A 77 5.09 2.11 -19.15
C LEU A 77 6.32 2.67 -19.88
N VAL A 78 7.23 3.36 -19.18
CA VAL A 78 8.51 3.81 -19.75
C VAL A 78 9.39 2.61 -20.13
N THR A 79 9.44 1.56 -19.30
CA THR A 79 10.26 0.37 -19.61
C THR A 79 9.71 -0.45 -20.77
N THR A 80 8.38 -0.51 -20.94
CA THR A 80 7.74 -1.22 -22.05
C THR A 80 7.86 -0.46 -23.36
N ILE A 81 7.64 0.87 -23.36
CA ILE A 81 7.82 1.72 -24.56
C ILE A 81 9.29 1.76 -25.00
N LYS A 82 10.24 1.83 -24.06
CA LYS A 82 11.69 1.73 -24.37
C LYS A 82 12.16 0.28 -24.59
N SER A 83 11.26 -0.69 -24.66
CA SER A 83 11.61 -2.03 -25.14
C SER A 83 11.35 -2.10 -26.64
N PRO A 84 12.39 -1.99 -27.49
CA PRO A 84 12.20 -2.32 -28.89
C PRO A 84 11.70 -3.76 -28.95
N LYS A 85 10.61 -3.98 -29.70
CA LYS A 85 10.16 -5.31 -30.11
C LYS A 85 11.39 -6.04 -30.66
N ARG A 86 11.98 -6.94 -29.88
CA ARG A 86 12.83 -7.98 -30.45
C ARG A 86 11.87 -8.95 -31.11
N GLY A 87 11.95 -9.00 -32.44
CA GLY A 87 11.27 -10.00 -33.26
C GLY A 87 11.80 -11.40 -32.99
#